data_AF-A0A8T3VV35-F1
#
_entry.id   AF-A0A8T3VV35-F1
#
_cell.length_a   1.000
_cell.length_b   1.000
_cell.length_c   1.000
_cell.angle_alpha   90.00
_cell.angle_beta   90.00
_cell.angle_gamma   90.00
#
_symmetry.space_group_name_H-M   'P 1'
#
loop_
_entity.id
_entity.type
_entity.pdbx_description
1 polymer ?
#
loop_
_entity_poly.entity_id
_entity_poly.type
_entity_poly.pdbx_seq_one_letter_code
_entity_poly.pdbx_strand_id
1 'polypeptide(L)'
;MNGMNKTISSVVSAIALVYAGLCFFLTLQNYVVGDHSIHIFIFAPMGLDNLGIDLTKALIDSLSMEKGLYETVLDTLLGYVPGLGGVAFYIKMVMILFGFILAAFGFMSKSINDCSGDTNPAQYLWTHRPRALLKCVLQPWGLIIGAWNKSKPLVILPILPIFMYLPWSIMISIYLIIPFLVAKMVISSKINTYAKKEEKEYKKNTEYGVCPHCKMAFDRPIVKCRCGLLLDYPVPNIYGYKYHTCNKGHDISCESGKRGNLTTLCPHCRKQIQTREALPITISFIGGTGTGKTSLMLAAVETITHNARIVDITVDSPSAGLSKDAIAAKDYAPRTIPGEQDSQVIFLRSLGLQDREIIFNDISGVEFQPSVNKVIFEEYYNYTNGFIFTFDPMSFNREVKREMPHDVFDCFHYIYTTIRNIGPGTVTDVPFAVVATKSDLVSPKLGDDDVRQFLIDNGEENFVRVVESLFTEVKYFSVCSHGSSCASAMKPVWWIVGHVDKKLTEIIPSP
;
A
#
# COMPACT_ATOMS: atom_id res chain seq x y z
N MET A 1 -8.94 -14.79 -13.70
CA MET A 1 -7.75 -15.26 -12.94
C MET A 1 -6.48 -14.77 -13.61
N ASN A 2 -5.59 -14.18 -12.81
CA ASN A 2 -4.21 -13.90 -13.18
C ASN A 2 -3.38 -15.17 -13.42
N GLY A 3 -2.17 -15.01 -13.96
CA GLY A 3 -1.28 -16.14 -14.29
C GLY A 3 -0.96 -17.01 -13.08
N MET A 4 -0.62 -16.40 -11.94
CA MET A 4 -0.29 -17.12 -10.70
C MET A 4 -1.45 -17.99 -10.19
N ASN A 5 -2.67 -17.45 -10.16
CA ASN A 5 -3.85 -18.20 -9.75
C ASN A 5 -4.13 -19.35 -10.70
N LYS A 6 -3.97 -19.15 -12.02
CA LYS A 6 -4.12 -20.23 -13.01
C LYS A 6 -3.13 -21.35 -12.74
N THR A 7 -1.85 -21.05 -12.52
CA THR A 7 -0.81 -22.04 -12.24
C THR A 7 -1.09 -22.80 -10.94
N ILE A 8 -1.42 -22.10 -9.84
CA ILE A 8 -1.69 -22.76 -8.55
C ILE A 8 -2.90 -23.69 -8.68
N SER A 9 -4.00 -23.16 -9.24
CA SER A 9 -5.22 -23.94 -9.44
C SER A 9 -4.96 -25.13 -10.36
N SER A 10 -4.23 -24.96 -11.46
CA SER A 10 -3.96 -26.03 -12.43
C SER A 10 -3.10 -27.14 -11.84
N VAL A 11 -2.10 -26.81 -11.02
CA VAL A 11 -1.23 -27.81 -10.37
C VAL A 11 -2.04 -28.64 -9.37
N VAL A 12 -2.76 -27.98 -8.46
CA VAL A 12 -3.64 -28.67 -7.49
C VAL A 12 -4.68 -29.53 -8.21
N SER A 13 -5.24 -28.97 -9.28
CA SER A 13 -6.24 -29.62 -10.13
C SER A 13 -5.70 -30.86 -10.84
N ALA A 14 -4.52 -30.77 -11.45
CA ALA A 14 -3.88 -31.87 -12.16
C ALA A 14 -3.52 -33.02 -11.22
N ILE A 15 -3.01 -32.71 -10.02
CA ILE A 15 -2.72 -33.74 -9.00
C ILE A 15 -4.00 -34.51 -8.67
N ALA A 16 -5.09 -33.82 -8.32
CA ALA A 16 -6.34 -34.48 -7.97
C ALA A 16 -6.93 -35.32 -9.12
N LEU A 17 -6.82 -34.83 -10.37
CA LEU A 17 -7.33 -35.53 -11.55
C LEU A 17 -6.48 -36.77 -11.91
N VAL A 18 -5.16 -36.74 -11.70
CA VAL A 18 -4.29 -37.91 -11.87
C VAL A 18 -4.66 -39.00 -10.86
N TYR A 19 -4.80 -38.66 -9.58
CA TYR A 19 -5.21 -39.62 -8.56
C TYR A 19 -6.61 -40.18 -8.83
N ALA A 20 -7.56 -39.33 -9.21
CA ALA A 20 -8.90 -39.78 -9.59
C ALA A 20 -8.90 -40.66 -10.85
N GLY A 21 -8.03 -40.38 -11.82
CA GLY A 21 -7.83 -41.22 -13.00
C GLY A 21 -7.27 -42.60 -12.65
N LEU A 22 -6.32 -42.69 -11.72
CA LEU A 22 -5.82 -43.98 -11.22
C LEU A 22 -6.93 -44.79 -10.54
N CYS A 23 -7.74 -44.15 -9.70
CA CYS A 23 -8.91 -44.80 -9.09
C CYS A 23 -9.91 -45.28 -10.14
N PHE A 24 -10.13 -44.49 -11.20
CA PHE A 24 -10.96 -44.88 -12.33
C PHE A 24 -10.41 -46.12 -13.04
N PHE A 25 -9.12 -46.16 -13.35
CA PHE A 25 -8.50 -47.32 -14.00
C PHE A 25 -8.54 -48.57 -13.11
N LEU A 26 -8.32 -48.46 -11.80
CA LEU A 26 -8.44 -49.58 -10.86
C LEU A 26 -9.87 -50.12 -10.79
N THR A 27 -10.86 -49.22 -10.74
CA THR A 27 -12.29 -49.56 -10.78
C THR A 27 -12.64 -50.27 -12.09
N LEU A 28 -12.13 -49.75 -13.22
CA LEU A 28 -12.35 -50.33 -14.54
C LEU A 28 -11.73 -51.72 -14.67
N GLN A 29 -10.48 -51.88 -14.23
CA GLN A 29 -9.76 -53.15 -14.27
C GLN A 29 -10.45 -54.20 -13.42
N ASN A 30 -10.86 -53.85 -12.19
CA ASN A 30 -11.59 -54.76 -11.31
C ASN A 30 -12.93 -55.18 -11.91
N TYR A 31 -13.66 -54.25 -12.54
CA TYR A 31 -14.94 -54.57 -13.19
C TYR A 31 -14.79 -55.49 -14.42
N VAL A 32 -13.70 -55.34 -15.20
CA VAL A 32 -13.43 -56.17 -16.39
C VAL A 32 -12.91 -57.57 -16.01
N VAL A 33 -12.02 -57.64 -15.02
CA VAL A 33 -11.26 -58.87 -14.71
C VAL A 33 -11.85 -59.64 -13.52
N GLY A 34 -12.56 -58.97 -12.61
CA GLY A 34 -13.17 -59.55 -11.42
C GLY A 34 -14.63 -59.97 -11.61
N ASP A 35 -15.39 -60.01 -10.50
CA ASP A 35 -16.75 -60.58 -10.42
C ASP A 35 -17.86 -59.72 -11.08
N HIS A 36 -17.49 -58.76 -11.94
CA HIS A 36 -18.40 -57.78 -12.55
C HIS A 36 -19.21 -56.92 -11.55
N SER A 37 -18.79 -56.89 -10.28
CA SER A 37 -19.25 -55.97 -9.25
C SER A 37 -18.50 -54.64 -9.35
N ILE A 38 -19.15 -53.53 -9.00
CA ILE A 38 -18.55 -52.20 -9.13
C ILE A 38 -17.94 -51.79 -7.79
N HIS A 39 -16.63 -52.00 -7.67
CA HIS A 39 -15.84 -51.58 -6.52
C HIS A 39 -15.12 -50.27 -6.81
N ILE A 40 -15.50 -49.20 -6.11
CA ILE A 40 -14.81 -47.91 -6.14
C ILE A 40 -13.55 -47.99 -5.28
N PHE A 41 -12.39 -47.96 -5.93
CA PHE A 41 -11.10 -47.98 -5.24
C PHE A 41 -10.58 -46.57 -4.97
N ILE A 42 -10.05 -46.36 -3.77
CA ILE A 42 -9.23 -45.19 -3.41
C ILE A 42 -7.77 -45.62 -3.52
N PHE A 43 -7.03 -44.98 -4.40
CA PHE A 43 -5.58 -45.15 -4.47
C PHE A 43 -4.93 -44.61 -3.19
N ALA A 44 -4.23 -45.48 -2.46
CA ALA A 44 -3.56 -45.18 -1.20
C ALA A 44 -2.17 -45.83 -1.20
N PRO A 45 -1.10 -45.09 -1.54
CA PRO A 45 0.24 -45.66 -1.70
C PRO A 45 0.92 -46.07 -0.37
N MET A 46 0.26 -45.92 0.78
CA MET A 46 0.85 -46.14 2.12
C MET A 46 0.46 -47.47 2.79
N GLY A 47 -0.19 -48.40 2.09
CA GLY A 47 -0.53 -49.72 2.62
C GLY A 47 0.36 -50.83 2.04
N LEU A 48 1.06 -51.56 2.90
CA LEU A 48 1.73 -52.82 2.56
C LEU A 48 0.69 -53.80 2.00
N ASP A 49 1.02 -54.43 0.86
CA ASP A 49 0.33 -55.53 0.17
C ASP A 49 -0.85 -55.23 -0.78
N ASN A 50 -1.50 -54.06 -0.77
CA ASN A 50 -2.57 -53.73 -1.73
C ASN A 50 -2.52 -52.28 -2.26
N LEU A 51 -2.59 -52.11 -3.59
CA LEU A 51 -2.49 -50.83 -4.31
C LEU A 51 -3.66 -49.84 -4.09
N GLY A 52 -4.70 -50.23 -3.33
CA GLY A 52 -5.85 -49.37 -3.06
C GLY A 52 -6.73 -49.89 -1.94
N ILE A 53 -7.56 -48.99 -1.39
CA ILE A 53 -8.60 -49.28 -0.42
C ILE A 53 -9.92 -49.39 -1.19
N ASP A 54 -10.61 -50.52 -1.05
CA ASP A 54 -11.97 -50.68 -1.59
C ASP A 54 -12.97 -49.91 -0.70
N LEU A 55 -13.39 -48.75 -1.17
CA LEU A 55 -14.35 -47.90 -0.46
C LEU A 55 -15.74 -48.55 -0.46
N THR A 56 -16.05 -49.36 -1.47
CA THR A 56 -17.36 -50.02 -1.60
C THR A 56 -17.52 -51.08 -0.54
N LYS A 57 -16.48 -51.89 -0.32
CA LYS A 57 -16.44 -52.86 0.78
C LYS A 57 -16.52 -52.19 2.15
N ALA A 58 -15.73 -51.12 2.38
CA ALA A 58 -15.77 -50.39 3.65
C ALA A 58 -17.16 -49.80 3.95
N LEU A 59 -17.86 -49.29 2.93
CA LEU A 59 -19.24 -48.78 3.08
C LEU A 59 -20.27 -49.90 3.28
N ILE A 60 -20.15 -51.02 2.56
CA ILE A 60 -20.97 -52.22 2.74
C ILE A 60 -20.88 -52.70 4.19
N ASP A 61 -19.65 -52.85 4.69
CA ASP A 61 -19.38 -53.33 6.05
C ASP A 61 -19.93 -52.35 7.11
N SER A 62 -19.79 -51.04 6.87
CA SER A 62 -20.28 -50.00 7.79
C SER A 62 -21.79 -49.79 7.78
N LEU A 63 -22.48 -50.07 6.66
CA LEU A 63 -23.92 -49.82 6.49
C LEU A 63 -24.75 -51.12 6.47
N SER A 64 -24.12 -52.29 6.64
CA SER A 64 -24.76 -53.60 6.58
C SER A 64 -25.58 -53.82 5.29
N MET A 65 -25.09 -53.33 4.16
CA MET A 65 -25.77 -53.48 2.85
C MET A 65 -25.30 -54.74 2.12
N GLU A 66 -26.19 -55.44 1.41
CA GLU A 66 -25.82 -56.64 0.63
C GLU A 66 -25.04 -56.32 -0.66
N LYS A 67 -25.18 -55.11 -1.20
CA LYS A 67 -24.51 -54.63 -2.41
C LYS A 67 -24.02 -53.20 -2.24
N GLY A 68 -23.02 -52.82 -3.04
CA GLY A 68 -22.54 -51.45 -3.10
C GLY A 68 -23.64 -50.50 -3.60
N LEU A 69 -23.80 -49.34 -2.96
CA LEU A 69 -24.86 -48.37 -3.25
C LEU A 69 -24.90 -47.95 -4.74
N TYR A 70 -23.73 -47.82 -5.37
CA TYR A 70 -23.62 -47.50 -6.80
C TYR A 70 -24.12 -48.63 -7.69
N GLU A 71 -23.83 -49.88 -7.32
CA GLU A 71 -24.29 -51.06 -8.04
C GLU A 71 -25.79 -51.28 -7.87
N THR A 72 -26.33 -51.09 -6.65
CA THR A 72 -27.78 -51.16 -6.40
C THR A 72 -28.56 -50.18 -7.25
N VAL A 73 -28.09 -48.93 -7.37
CA VAL A 73 -28.76 -47.91 -8.18
C VAL A 73 -28.69 -48.28 -9.67
N LEU A 74 -27.54 -48.74 -10.16
CA LEU A 74 -27.39 -49.17 -11.56
C LEU A 74 -28.24 -50.39 -11.89
N ASP A 75 -28.26 -51.40 -11.01
CA ASP A 75 -29.08 -52.60 -11.16
C ASP A 75 -30.57 -52.24 -11.16
N THR A 76 -30.98 -51.33 -10.29
CA THR A 76 -32.36 -50.83 -10.23
C THR A 76 -32.75 -50.15 -11.55
N LEU A 77 -31.90 -49.27 -12.07
CA LEU A 77 -32.16 -48.56 -13.34
C LEU A 77 -32.18 -49.49 -14.55
N LEU A 78 -31.28 -50.46 -14.61
CA LEU A 78 -31.21 -51.44 -15.70
C LEU A 78 -32.34 -52.47 -15.62
N GLY A 79 -32.80 -52.81 -14.41
CA GLY A 79 -33.92 -53.73 -14.18
C GLY A 79 -35.26 -53.24 -14.72
N TYR A 80 -35.43 -51.92 -14.90
CA TYR A 80 -36.62 -51.35 -15.54
C TYR A 80 -36.64 -51.51 -17.07
N VAL A 81 -35.56 -51.99 -17.70
CA VAL A 81 -35.48 -52.16 -19.15
C VAL A 81 -35.38 -53.66 -19.50
N PRO A 82 -36.50 -54.32 -19.84
CA PRO A 82 -36.50 -55.74 -20.16
C PRO A 82 -35.68 -56.04 -21.43
N GLY A 83 -34.91 -57.15 -21.42
CA GLY A 83 -34.16 -57.64 -22.58
C GLY A 83 -32.67 -57.24 -22.67
N LEU A 84 -32.12 -56.53 -21.67
CA LEU A 84 -30.73 -56.04 -21.71
C LEU A 84 -29.65 -56.99 -21.13
N GLY A 85 -29.99 -58.21 -20.73
CA GLY A 85 -29.08 -59.09 -19.98
C GLY A 85 -27.69 -59.28 -20.62
N GLY A 86 -27.62 -59.41 -21.95
CA GLY A 86 -26.35 -59.56 -22.68
C GLY A 86 -25.55 -58.26 -22.89
N VAL A 87 -26.19 -57.08 -22.73
CA VAL A 87 -25.57 -55.77 -23.00
C VAL A 87 -25.35 -54.96 -21.70
N ALA A 88 -25.91 -55.42 -20.58
CA ALA A 88 -25.83 -54.76 -19.28
C ALA A 88 -24.39 -54.42 -18.85
N PHE A 89 -23.43 -55.31 -19.17
CA PHE A 89 -22.00 -55.08 -18.93
C PHE A 89 -21.48 -53.81 -19.62
N TYR A 90 -21.75 -53.67 -20.93
CA TYR A 90 -21.31 -52.52 -21.72
C TYR A 90 -22.00 -51.23 -21.28
N ILE A 91 -23.27 -51.31 -20.87
CA ILE A 91 -24.01 -50.13 -20.38
C ILE A 91 -23.41 -49.64 -19.06
N LYS A 92 -23.16 -50.52 -18.08
CA LYS A 92 -22.51 -50.17 -16.82
C LYS A 92 -21.13 -49.52 -17.03
N MET A 93 -20.35 -50.08 -17.97
CA MET A 93 -19.06 -49.52 -18.42
C MET A 93 -19.18 -48.08 -18.95
N VAL A 94 -20.10 -47.86 -19.90
CA VAL A 94 -20.36 -46.53 -20.48
C VAL A 94 -20.83 -45.56 -19.39
N MET A 95 -21.65 -46.03 -18.45
CA MET A 95 -22.16 -45.23 -17.35
C MET A 95 -21.06 -44.78 -16.38
N ILE A 96 -20.13 -45.66 -16.04
CA ILE A 96 -18.94 -45.34 -15.22
C ILE A 96 -18.05 -44.31 -15.94
N LEU A 97 -17.74 -44.55 -17.21
CA LEU A 97 -16.94 -43.63 -18.02
C LEU A 97 -17.62 -42.25 -18.12
N PHE A 98 -18.92 -42.21 -18.38
CA PHE A 98 -19.70 -40.99 -18.49
C PHE A 98 -19.72 -40.22 -17.16
N GLY A 99 -19.92 -40.91 -16.03
CA GLY A 99 -19.87 -40.31 -14.70
C GLY A 99 -18.52 -39.65 -14.39
N PHE A 100 -17.41 -40.32 -14.70
CA PHE A 100 -16.06 -39.77 -14.55
C PHE A 100 -15.84 -38.55 -15.44
N ILE A 101 -16.22 -38.63 -16.71
CA ILE A 101 -16.10 -37.53 -17.68
C ILE A 101 -16.90 -36.30 -17.21
N LEU A 102 -18.13 -36.49 -16.73
CA LEU A 102 -18.94 -35.40 -16.19
C LEU A 102 -18.29 -34.73 -14.97
N ALA A 103 -17.75 -35.52 -14.03
CA ALA A 103 -17.06 -34.98 -12.86
C ALA A 103 -15.79 -34.19 -13.26
N ALA A 104 -15.03 -34.69 -14.24
CA ALA A 104 -13.87 -34.01 -14.81
C ALA A 104 -14.26 -32.71 -15.55
N PHE A 105 -15.38 -32.68 -16.27
CA PHE A 105 -15.89 -31.45 -16.89
C PHE A 105 -16.37 -30.42 -15.86
N GLY A 106 -16.98 -30.85 -14.75
CA GLY A 106 -17.37 -29.98 -13.64
C GLY A 106 -16.20 -29.15 -13.11
N PHE A 107 -15.03 -29.77 -13.10
CA PHE A 107 -13.78 -29.19 -12.68
C PHE A 107 -13.29 -28.00 -13.51
N MET A 108 -13.66 -27.94 -14.79
CA MET A 108 -13.26 -26.89 -15.74
C MET A 108 -14.26 -25.71 -15.77
N SER A 109 -15.30 -25.73 -14.93
CA SER A 109 -16.34 -24.70 -14.91
C SER A 109 -15.79 -23.32 -14.49
N LYS A 110 -16.12 -22.29 -15.28
CA LYS A 110 -15.65 -20.90 -15.10
C LYS A 110 -16.11 -20.28 -13.78
N SER A 111 -17.30 -20.63 -13.29
CA SER A 111 -17.93 -19.98 -12.13
C SER A 111 -17.18 -20.21 -10.81
N ILE A 112 -16.45 -21.31 -10.70
CA ILE A 112 -15.71 -21.67 -9.48
C ILE A 112 -14.32 -21.04 -9.46
N ASN A 113 -13.87 -20.52 -10.59
CA ASN A 113 -12.55 -19.96 -10.80
C ASN A 113 -12.51 -18.44 -10.67
N ASP A 114 -13.61 -17.82 -10.21
CA ASP A 114 -13.61 -16.39 -9.97
C ASP A 114 -12.82 -16.02 -8.70
N CYS A 115 -11.96 -15.03 -8.85
CA CYS A 115 -11.11 -14.50 -7.80
C CYS A 115 -11.25 -12.98 -7.66
N SER A 116 -12.22 -12.33 -8.30
CA SER A 116 -12.40 -10.89 -8.15
C SER A 116 -12.66 -10.48 -6.70
N GLY A 117 -12.09 -9.35 -6.29
CA GLY A 117 -12.38 -8.69 -5.03
C GLY A 117 -13.50 -7.66 -5.18
N ASP A 118 -14.36 -7.58 -4.17
CA ASP A 118 -15.52 -6.67 -4.17
C ASP A 118 -15.18 -5.32 -3.52
N THR A 119 -14.55 -5.33 -2.33
CA THR A 119 -14.21 -4.11 -1.58
C THR A 119 -12.98 -3.40 -2.13
N ASN A 120 -11.92 -4.17 -2.41
CA ASN A 120 -10.77 -3.74 -3.17
C ASN A 120 -10.86 -4.45 -4.53
N PRO A 121 -10.88 -3.72 -5.67
CA PRO A 121 -11.02 -4.30 -6.99
C PRO A 121 -9.73 -4.97 -7.50
N ALA A 122 -9.08 -5.73 -6.62
CA ALA A 122 -7.95 -6.62 -6.85
C ALA A 122 -8.42 -8.08 -6.78
N GLN A 123 -7.78 -8.96 -7.55
CA GLN A 123 -8.05 -10.39 -7.49
C GLN A 123 -7.41 -10.99 -6.24
N TYR A 124 -8.19 -11.77 -5.47
CA TYR A 124 -7.66 -12.62 -4.42
C TYR A 124 -6.73 -13.69 -4.99
N LEU A 125 -5.79 -14.14 -4.16
CA LEU A 125 -5.14 -15.41 -4.37
C LEU A 125 -6.17 -16.54 -4.28
N TRP A 126 -6.12 -17.50 -5.20
CA TRP A 126 -7.08 -18.61 -5.28
C TRP A 126 -7.21 -19.39 -3.95
N THR A 127 -6.12 -19.49 -3.19
CA THR A 127 -6.06 -20.13 -1.87
C THR A 127 -6.60 -19.29 -0.70
N HIS A 128 -6.69 -17.95 -0.86
CA HIS A 128 -7.03 -16.99 0.20
C HIS A 128 -8.34 -16.25 -0.02
N ARG A 129 -9.04 -16.49 -1.13
CA ARG A 129 -10.37 -15.91 -1.37
C ARG A 129 -11.39 -16.30 -0.29
N PRO A 130 -12.45 -15.51 -0.08
CA PRO A 130 -13.52 -15.87 0.84
C PRO A 130 -14.09 -17.26 0.52
N ARG A 131 -14.16 -18.13 1.54
CA ARG A 131 -14.61 -19.53 1.43
C ARG A 131 -13.78 -20.36 0.42
N ALA A 132 -12.47 -20.10 0.30
CA ALA A 132 -11.60 -20.77 -0.67
C ALA A 132 -11.65 -22.31 -0.61
N LEU A 133 -11.59 -22.89 0.60
CA LEU A 133 -11.65 -24.35 0.79
C LEU A 133 -12.98 -24.93 0.29
N LEU A 134 -14.10 -24.31 0.66
CA LEU A 134 -15.43 -24.73 0.22
C LEU A 134 -15.55 -24.65 -1.32
N LYS A 135 -15.08 -23.55 -1.93
CA LYS A 135 -15.08 -23.42 -3.39
C LYS A 135 -14.17 -24.44 -4.08
N CYS A 136 -13.06 -24.83 -3.45
CA CYS A 136 -12.17 -25.88 -3.93
C CYS A 136 -12.87 -27.25 -3.89
N VAL A 137 -13.46 -27.62 -2.75
CA VAL A 137 -14.21 -28.87 -2.58
C VAL A 137 -15.42 -28.93 -3.52
N LEU A 138 -16.06 -27.80 -3.80
CA LEU A 138 -17.18 -27.74 -4.74
C LEU A 138 -16.75 -27.73 -6.22
N GLN A 139 -15.45 -27.71 -6.54
CA GLN A 139 -14.95 -27.62 -7.92
C GLN A 139 -15.43 -28.76 -8.83
N PRO A 140 -15.46 -30.04 -8.40
CA PRO A 140 -16.01 -31.14 -9.22
C PRO A 140 -17.51 -31.04 -9.46
N TRP A 141 -18.21 -30.16 -8.74
CA TRP A 141 -19.65 -29.90 -8.86
C TRP A 141 -19.96 -28.70 -9.76
N GLY A 142 -18.94 -28.17 -10.43
CA GLY A 142 -19.03 -26.94 -11.22
C GLY A 142 -19.96 -27.00 -12.43
N LEU A 143 -20.36 -28.19 -12.90
CA LEU A 143 -21.41 -28.33 -13.90
C LEU A 143 -22.77 -27.87 -13.37
N ILE A 144 -23.15 -28.29 -12.16
CA ILE A 144 -24.42 -27.87 -11.52
C ILE A 144 -24.39 -26.37 -11.25
N ILE A 145 -23.31 -25.88 -10.64
CA ILE A 145 -23.17 -24.47 -10.28
C ILE A 145 -23.14 -23.60 -11.54
N GLY A 146 -22.41 -24.03 -12.57
CA GLY A 146 -22.33 -23.33 -13.85
C GLY A 146 -23.66 -23.30 -14.60
N ALA A 147 -24.38 -24.43 -14.63
CA ALA A 147 -25.72 -24.51 -15.21
C ALA A 147 -26.69 -23.61 -14.47
N TRP A 148 -26.65 -23.60 -13.13
CA TRP A 148 -27.51 -22.77 -12.28
C TRP A 148 -27.32 -21.28 -12.53
N ASN A 149 -26.06 -20.86 -12.66
CA ASN A 149 -25.72 -19.47 -12.91
C ASN A 149 -26.05 -19.02 -14.33
N LYS A 150 -26.09 -19.94 -15.31
CA LYS A 150 -26.47 -19.61 -16.70
C LYS A 150 -28.00 -19.57 -16.88
N SER A 151 -28.72 -20.56 -16.35
CA SER A 151 -30.17 -20.65 -16.42
C SER A 151 -30.70 -21.74 -15.49
N LYS A 152 -31.65 -21.40 -14.61
CA LYS A 152 -32.27 -22.34 -13.65
C LYS A 152 -32.75 -23.66 -14.28
N PRO A 153 -33.45 -23.69 -15.43
CA PRO A 153 -33.85 -24.95 -16.06
C PRO A 153 -32.69 -25.79 -16.60
N LEU A 154 -31.53 -25.20 -16.94
CA LEU A 154 -30.37 -25.96 -17.43
C LEU A 154 -29.75 -26.87 -16.35
N VAL A 155 -30.08 -26.65 -15.08
CA VAL A 155 -29.60 -27.43 -13.93
C VAL A 155 -30.16 -28.86 -13.95
N ILE A 156 -31.32 -29.06 -14.58
CA ILE A 156 -31.92 -30.39 -14.70
C ILE A 156 -30.97 -31.35 -15.46
N LEU A 157 -30.22 -30.83 -16.44
CA LEU A 157 -29.32 -31.63 -17.27
C LEU A 157 -28.20 -32.33 -16.46
N PRO A 158 -27.44 -31.67 -15.57
CA PRO A 158 -26.49 -32.35 -14.69
C PRO A 158 -27.14 -33.03 -13.47
N ILE A 159 -28.34 -32.63 -13.04
CA ILE A 159 -29.05 -33.30 -11.93
C ILE A 159 -29.55 -34.69 -12.34
N LEU A 160 -30.02 -34.87 -13.58
CA LEU A 160 -30.57 -36.15 -14.02
C LEU A 160 -29.57 -37.32 -13.92
N PRO A 161 -28.29 -37.18 -14.35
CA PRO A 161 -27.27 -38.21 -14.16
C PRO A 161 -26.54 -38.10 -12.81
N ILE A 162 -27.15 -37.52 -11.76
CA ILE A 162 -26.44 -37.23 -10.50
C ILE A 162 -25.82 -38.46 -9.85
N PHE A 163 -26.57 -39.56 -9.81
CA PHE A 163 -26.10 -40.81 -9.25
C PHE A 163 -24.86 -41.38 -9.97
N MET A 164 -24.67 -41.04 -11.25
CA MET A 164 -23.52 -41.50 -12.05
C MET A 164 -22.26 -40.69 -11.74
N TYR A 165 -22.40 -39.37 -11.60
CA TYR A 165 -21.26 -38.49 -11.40
C TYR A 165 -20.90 -38.31 -9.91
N LEU A 166 -21.87 -38.48 -8.99
CA LEU A 166 -21.73 -38.25 -7.54
C LEU A 166 -20.49 -38.92 -6.93
N PRO A 167 -20.22 -40.22 -7.13
CA PRO A 167 -19.09 -40.88 -6.47
C PRO A 167 -17.74 -40.31 -6.95
N TRP A 168 -17.62 -40.03 -8.25
CA TRP A 168 -16.42 -39.43 -8.84
C TRP A 168 -16.21 -38.00 -8.33
N SER A 169 -17.26 -37.19 -8.23
CA SER A 169 -17.15 -35.84 -7.68
C SER A 169 -16.74 -35.83 -6.22
N ILE A 170 -17.27 -36.73 -5.37
CA ILE A 170 -16.84 -36.89 -3.97
C ILE A 170 -15.36 -37.26 -3.91
N MET A 171 -14.94 -38.25 -4.70
CA MET A 171 -13.56 -38.73 -4.71
C MET A 171 -12.57 -37.66 -5.17
N ILE A 172 -12.85 -36.95 -6.27
CA ILE A 172 -12.01 -35.82 -6.71
C ILE A 172 -11.96 -34.74 -5.62
N SER A 173 -13.07 -34.48 -4.94
CA SER A 173 -13.12 -33.51 -3.84
C SER A 173 -12.20 -33.90 -2.68
N ILE A 174 -12.11 -35.19 -2.32
CA ILE A 174 -11.19 -35.70 -1.31
C ILE A 174 -9.74 -35.45 -1.74
N TYR A 175 -9.38 -35.81 -2.96
CA TYR A 175 -8.03 -35.62 -3.50
C TYR A 175 -7.62 -34.16 -3.68
N LEU A 176 -8.58 -33.24 -3.74
CA LEU A 176 -8.31 -31.80 -3.77
C LEU A 176 -7.90 -31.22 -2.41
N ILE A 177 -8.39 -31.78 -1.30
CA ILE A 177 -8.21 -31.18 0.03
C ILE A 177 -6.72 -31.09 0.38
N ILE A 178 -5.98 -32.20 0.26
CA ILE A 178 -4.57 -32.25 0.69
C ILE A 178 -3.70 -31.29 -0.14
N PRO A 179 -3.67 -31.35 -1.50
CA PRO A 179 -2.86 -30.44 -2.28
C PRO A 179 -3.28 -28.97 -2.13
N PHE A 180 -4.58 -28.70 -1.93
CA PHE A 180 -5.06 -27.36 -1.60
C PHE A 180 -4.50 -26.85 -0.28
N LEU A 181 -4.52 -27.66 0.78
CA LEU A 181 -3.99 -27.27 2.10
C LEU A 181 -2.47 -27.02 2.02
N VAL A 182 -1.73 -27.87 1.31
CA VAL A 182 -0.30 -27.67 1.07
C VAL A 182 -0.05 -26.37 0.29
N ALA A 183 -0.78 -26.13 -0.80
CA ALA A 183 -0.66 -24.91 -1.58
C ALA A 183 -1.01 -23.67 -0.75
N LYS A 184 -2.06 -23.74 0.08
CA LYS A 184 -2.44 -22.65 1.00
C LYS A 184 -1.32 -22.37 1.98
N MET A 185 -0.78 -23.40 2.65
CA MET A 185 0.32 -23.27 3.60
C MET A 185 1.57 -22.63 2.99
N VAL A 186 2.00 -23.10 1.81
CA VAL A 186 3.17 -22.56 1.11
C VAL A 186 2.97 -21.09 0.73
N ILE A 187 1.79 -20.76 0.21
CA ILE A 187 1.48 -19.38 -0.19
C ILE A 187 1.35 -18.47 1.03
N SER A 188 0.70 -18.90 2.11
CA SER A 188 0.62 -18.13 3.37
C SER A 188 2.01 -17.87 3.96
N SER A 189 2.90 -18.88 3.94
CA SER A 189 4.30 -18.71 4.37
C SER A 189 5.00 -17.64 3.54
N LYS A 190 4.88 -17.69 2.21
CA LYS A 190 5.45 -16.65 1.33
C LYS A 190 4.88 -15.27 1.62
N ILE A 191 3.56 -15.11 1.70
CA ILE A 191 2.93 -13.82 2.02
C ILE A 191 3.53 -13.26 3.32
N ASN A 192 3.59 -14.06 4.38
CA ASN A 192 4.12 -13.61 5.67
C ASN A 192 5.59 -13.19 5.60
N THR A 193 6.43 -13.92 4.86
CA THR A 193 7.85 -13.57 4.69
C THR A 193 8.02 -12.27 3.91
N TYR A 194 7.30 -12.10 2.81
CA TYR A 194 7.37 -10.88 2.00
C TYR A 194 6.76 -9.67 2.72
N ALA A 195 5.64 -9.85 3.43
CA ALA A 195 5.01 -8.80 4.22
C ALA A 195 5.95 -8.28 5.32
N LYS A 196 6.59 -9.18 6.08
CA LYS A 196 7.58 -8.79 7.11
C LYS A 196 8.78 -8.04 6.53
N LYS A 197 9.24 -8.43 5.33
CA LYS A 197 10.34 -7.73 4.65
C LYS A 197 9.91 -6.32 4.23
N GLU A 198 8.73 -6.21 3.62
CA GLU A 198 8.16 -4.94 3.18
C GLU A 198 7.90 -3.99 4.35
N GLU A 199 7.34 -4.47 5.46
CA GLU A 199 7.05 -3.66 6.64
C GLU A 199 8.34 -3.07 7.24
N LYS A 200 9.41 -3.89 7.33
CA LYS A 200 10.73 -3.43 7.79
C LYS A 200 11.34 -2.39 6.86
N GLU A 201 11.23 -2.60 5.56
CA GLU A 201 11.74 -1.67 4.56
C GLU A 201 10.99 -0.35 4.65
N TYR A 202 9.66 -0.38 4.70
CA TYR A 202 8.83 0.79 4.81
C TYR A 202 9.10 1.60 6.08
N LYS A 203 9.16 0.95 7.26
CA LYS A 203 9.49 1.61 8.53
C LYS A 203 10.85 2.30 8.51
N LYS A 204 11.81 1.77 7.74
CA LYS A 204 13.15 2.36 7.61
C LYS A 204 13.18 3.54 6.64
N ASN A 205 12.34 3.50 5.62
CA ASN A 205 12.54 4.27 4.39
C ASN A 205 11.48 5.36 4.17
N THR A 206 10.29 5.21 4.76
CA THR A 206 9.13 6.08 4.52
C THR A 206 8.38 6.36 5.81
N GLU A 207 8.09 5.32 6.61
CA GLU A 207 7.31 5.35 7.86
C GLU A 207 5.87 5.85 7.73
N TYR A 208 5.65 7.01 7.12
CA TYR A 208 4.36 7.62 6.78
C TYR A 208 4.51 8.51 5.55
N GLY A 209 3.39 8.87 4.93
CA GLY A 209 3.33 9.88 3.88
C GLY A 209 2.55 11.10 4.33
N VAL A 210 2.81 12.25 3.70
CA VAL A 210 2.10 13.50 3.96
C VAL A 210 1.43 13.98 2.69
N CYS A 211 0.17 14.41 2.79
CA CYS A 211 -0.52 14.98 1.63
C CYS A 211 -0.22 16.48 1.51
N PRO A 212 0.34 16.97 0.40
CA PRO A 212 0.60 18.41 0.23
C PRO A 212 -0.69 19.25 0.10
N HIS A 213 -1.83 18.62 -0.17
CA HIS A 213 -3.09 19.32 -0.40
C HIS A 213 -4.02 19.40 0.81
N CYS A 214 -4.06 18.37 1.65
CA CYS A 214 -4.91 18.34 2.84
C CYS A 214 -4.11 18.25 4.14
N LYS A 215 -2.77 18.18 4.04
CA LYS A 215 -1.84 18.25 5.18
C LYS A 215 -2.06 17.19 6.26
N MET A 216 -2.78 16.13 5.90
CA MET A 216 -2.95 14.96 6.77
C MET A 216 -1.80 13.98 6.50
N ALA A 217 -1.23 13.48 7.59
CA ALA A 217 -0.36 12.31 7.52
C ALA A 217 -1.22 11.05 7.26
N PHE A 218 -0.70 10.14 6.46
CA PHE A 218 -1.33 8.86 6.18
C PHE A 218 -0.28 7.76 6.17
N ASP A 219 -0.69 6.52 6.45
CA ASP A 219 0.21 5.38 6.30
C ASP A 219 0.46 5.13 4.81
N ARG A 220 -0.51 4.57 4.07
CA ARG A 220 -0.32 4.27 2.64
C ARG A 220 -1.28 5.02 1.73
N PRO A 221 -0.82 5.45 0.54
CA PRO A 221 -1.70 6.08 -0.42
C PRO A 221 -2.56 5.06 -1.17
N ILE A 222 -3.61 5.53 -1.83
CA ILE A 222 -4.46 4.71 -2.69
C ILE A 222 -3.86 4.68 -4.09
N VAL A 223 -3.84 3.52 -4.74
CA VAL A 223 -3.27 3.39 -6.09
C VAL A 223 -4.37 3.40 -7.13
N LYS A 224 -4.22 4.28 -8.13
CA LYS A 224 -5.04 4.28 -9.33
C LYS A 224 -4.40 3.38 -10.38
N CYS A 225 -5.07 2.28 -10.72
CA CYS A 225 -4.64 1.43 -11.82
C CYS A 225 -4.79 2.14 -13.16
N ARG A 226 -3.99 1.73 -14.16
CA ARG A 226 -4.08 2.19 -15.56
C ARG A 226 -5.49 2.06 -16.16
N CYS A 227 -6.30 1.14 -15.65
CA CYS A 227 -7.67 0.93 -16.10
C CYS A 227 -8.74 1.77 -15.36
N GLY A 228 -8.31 2.69 -14.49
CA GLY A 228 -9.15 3.60 -13.72
C GLY A 228 -9.64 3.07 -12.37
N LEU A 229 -9.46 1.77 -12.07
CA LEU A 229 -9.83 1.21 -10.77
C LEU A 229 -8.94 1.78 -9.66
N LEU A 230 -9.55 2.05 -8.51
CA LEU A 230 -8.86 2.48 -7.29
C LEU A 230 -8.63 1.26 -6.41
N LEU A 231 -7.39 1.01 -6.03
CA LEU A 231 -6.98 -0.13 -5.23
C LEU A 231 -6.24 0.35 -4.00
N ASP A 232 -6.30 -0.45 -2.94
CA ASP A 232 -5.42 -0.25 -1.79
C ASP A 232 -3.96 -0.39 -2.22
N TYR A 233 -3.06 0.21 -1.43
CA TYR A 233 -1.64 0.13 -1.69
C TYR A 233 -1.16 -1.32 -1.82
N PRO A 234 -0.42 -1.67 -2.89
CA PRO A 234 -0.06 -3.06 -3.18
C PRO A 234 1.09 -3.51 -2.26
N VAL A 235 0.73 -3.89 -1.04
CA VAL A 235 1.61 -4.58 -0.09
C VAL A 235 1.32 -6.08 -0.09
N PRO A 236 2.33 -6.95 0.15
CA PRO A 236 2.12 -8.39 0.17
C PRO A 236 1.00 -8.84 1.13
N ASN A 237 -0.09 -9.38 0.58
CA ASN A 237 -1.25 -9.82 1.34
C ASN A 237 -2.07 -10.88 0.57
N ILE A 238 -3.35 -11.04 0.92
CA ILE A 238 -4.28 -12.00 0.31
C ILE A 238 -4.56 -11.77 -1.19
N TYR A 239 -4.21 -10.61 -1.74
CA TYR A 239 -4.33 -10.27 -3.17
C TYR A 239 -3.05 -10.61 -3.96
N GLY A 240 -1.93 -10.85 -3.28
CA GLY A 240 -0.67 -11.23 -3.90
C GLY A 240 0.54 -10.88 -3.05
N TYR A 241 1.69 -11.50 -3.34
CA TYR A 241 2.95 -11.22 -2.63
C TYR A 241 4.06 -10.64 -3.53
N LYS A 242 3.94 -10.78 -4.86
CA LYS A 242 4.83 -10.13 -5.86
C LYS A 242 4.09 -9.06 -6.66
N TYR A 243 2.86 -9.37 -7.03
CA TYR A 243 1.98 -8.51 -7.79
C TYR A 243 0.56 -8.66 -7.27
N HIS A 244 -0.17 -7.56 -7.23
CA HIS A 244 -1.62 -7.55 -7.19
C HIS A 244 -2.14 -7.44 -8.62
N THR A 245 -3.15 -8.23 -8.97
CA THR A 245 -3.79 -8.12 -10.29
C THR A 245 -5.14 -7.46 -10.11
N CYS A 246 -5.42 -6.36 -10.81
CA CYS A 246 -6.74 -5.74 -10.74
C CYS A 246 -7.82 -6.65 -11.36
N ASN A 247 -9.10 -6.40 -11.07
CA ASN A 247 -10.21 -7.17 -11.64
C ASN A 247 -10.25 -7.11 -13.19
N LYS A 248 -9.66 -6.07 -13.79
CA LYS A 248 -9.48 -5.94 -15.26
C LYS A 248 -8.22 -6.63 -15.81
N GLY A 249 -7.41 -7.28 -14.97
CA GLY A 249 -6.27 -8.11 -15.39
C GLY A 249 -4.91 -7.41 -15.47
N HIS A 250 -4.77 -6.17 -15.00
CA HIS A 250 -3.47 -5.48 -14.96
C HIS A 250 -2.72 -5.81 -13.68
N ASP A 251 -1.44 -6.15 -13.82
CA ASP A 251 -0.55 -6.42 -12.69
C ASP A 251 0.09 -5.13 -12.15
N ILE A 252 0.14 -5.04 -10.83
CA ILE A 252 0.67 -3.93 -10.04
C ILE A 252 1.68 -4.53 -9.07
N SER A 253 2.92 -4.04 -9.09
CA SER A 253 4.00 -4.62 -8.29
C SER A 253 3.84 -4.35 -6.80
N CYS A 254 4.14 -5.38 -6.00
CA CYS A 254 4.27 -5.29 -4.54
C CYS A 254 5.72 -5.04 -4.08
N GLU A 255 6.65 -4.82 -5.01
CA GLU A 255 8.06 -4.58 -4.68
C GLU A 255 8.29 -3.09 -4.40
N SER A 256 8.92 -2.81 -3.26
CA SER A 256 9.40 -1.48 -2.88
C SER A 256 10.31 -0.89 -3.97
N GLY A 257 10.23 0.42 -4.19
CA GLY A 257 10.96 1.15 -5.22
C GLY A 257 10.34 1.07 -6.62
N LYS A 258 9.73 -0.06 -7.00
CA LYS A 258 8.96 -0.16 -8.27
C LYS A 258 7.61 0.56 -8.20
N ARG A 259 7.13 0.82 -6.98
CA ARG A 259 5.86 1.50 -6.72
C ARG A 259 5.94 3.02 -6.81
N GLY A 260 7.14 3.60 -6.80
CA GLY A 260 7.31 5.05 -6.87
C GLY A 260 6.74 5.70 -8.14
N ASN A 261 6.57 4.92 -9.22
CA ASN A 261 5.98 5.36 -10.48
C ASN A 261 4.47 5.13 -10.59
N LEU A 262 3.83 4.58 -9.55
CA LEU A 262 2.39 4.37 -9.56
C LEU A 262 1.66 5.70 -9.37
N THR A 263 0.53 5.86 -10.07
CA THR A 263 -0.37 6.98 -9.82
C THR A 263 -1.05 6.79 -8.46
N THR A 264 -0.68 7.61 -7.48
CA THR A 264 -1.20 7.55 -6.12
C THR A 264 -2.17 8.70 -5.84
N LEU A 265 -3.15 8.43 -4.98
CA LEU A 265 -4.14 9.37 -4.49
C LEU A 265 -4.07 9.43 -2.97
N CYS A 266 -4.32 10.61 -2.41
CA CYS A 266 -4.47 10.77 -0.96
C CYS A 266 -5.69 9.97 -0.46
N PRO A 267 -5.56 9.20 0.63
CA PRO A 267 -6.69 8.45 1.20
C PRO A 267 -7.80 9.35 1.76
N HIS A 268 -7.44 10.57 2.20
CA HIS A 268 -8.35 11.55 2.78
C HIS A 268 -9.04 12.41 1.72
N CYS A 269 -8.28 13.21 0.96
CA CYS A 269 -8.84 14.18 0.01
C CYS A 269 -8.99 13.67 -1.43
N ARG A 270 -8.49 12.46 -1.76
CA ARG A 270 -8.54 11.83 -3.09
C ARG A 270 -7.85 12.59 -4.23
N LYS A 271 -7.19 13.71 -3.95
CA LYS A 271 -6.30 14.38 -4.90
C LYS A 271 -5.09 13.50 -5.23
N GLN A 272 -4.59 13.64 -6.44
CA GLN A 272 -3.40 12.93 -6.90
C GLN A 272 -2.17 13.49 -6.20
N ILE A 273 -1.29 12.60 -5.74
CA ILE A 273 -0.06 12.97 -5.04
C ILE A 273 1.12 12.20 -5.64
N GLN A 274 2.33 12.66 -5.36
CA GLN A 274 3.55 11.90 -5.58
C GLN A 274 4.18 11.68 -4.21
N THR A 275 4.51 10.44 -3.84
CA THR A 275 5.13 10.11 -2.55
C THR A 275 6.48 9.41 -2.72
N ARG A 276 6.65 8.65 -3.81
CA ARG A 276 7.88 7.90 -4.15
C ARG A 276 8.43 6.98 -3.05
N GLU A 277 7.62 6.65 -2.04
CA GLU A 277 8.06 5.90 -0.86
C GLU A 277 9.27 6.55 -0.15
N ALA A 278 9.35 7.89 -0.19
CA ALA A 278 10.37 8.66 0.52
C ALA A 278 9.84 9.11 1.89
N LEU A 279 10.71 9.11 2.90
CA LEU A 279 10.42 9.71 4.21
C LEU A 279 10.29 11.24 4.03
N PRO A 280 9.14 11.84 4.39
CA PRO A 280 8.96 13.28 4.28
C PRO A 280 9.71 14.02 5.39
N ILE A 281 10.57 14.97 5.01
CA ILE A 281 11.19 15.95 5.91
C ILE A 281 10.37 17.23 5.81
N THR A 282 9.62 17.54 6.85
CA THR A 282 8.66 18.65 6.88
C THR A 282 9.22 19.84 7.64
N ILE A 283 9.26 21.00 6.99
CA ILE A 283 9.84 22.24 7.53
C ILE A 283 8.80 23.34 7.43
N SER A 284 8.52 24.00 8.56
CA SER A 284 7.48 25.02 8.64
C SER A 284 8.10 26.41 8.83
N PHE A 285 7.73 27.36 7.96
CA PHE A 285 8.18 28.74 8.02
C PHE A 285 7.19 29.59 8.81
N ILE A 286 7.69 30.24 9.86
CA ILE A 286 6.93 31.08 10.79
C ILE A 286 7.50 32.50 10.74
N GLY A 287 6.65 33.51 10.92
CA GLY A 287 7.09 34.90 10.91
C GLY A 287 5.99 35.87 10.50
N GLY A 288 6.15 37.14 10.86
CA GLY A 288 5.19 38.20 10.55
C GLY A 288 5.03 38.47 9.06
N THR A 289 4.12 39.39 8.72
CA THR A 289 3.92 39.79 7.32
C THR A 289 5.14 40.55 6.76
N GLY A 290 5.64 40.15 5.59
CA GLY A 290 6.75 40.84 4.92
C GLY A 290 8.16 40.55 5.47
N THR A 291 8.31 39.57 6.37
CA THR A 291 9.60 39.10 6.89
C THR A 291 10.42 38.26 5.89
N GLY A 292 9.92 38.02 4.67
CA GLY A 292 10.70 37.34 3.63
C GLY A 292 10.68 35.81 3.66
N LYS A 293 9.72 35.17 4.35
CA LYS A 293 9.54 33.70 4.38
C LYS A 293 9.58 33.03 3.00
N THR A 294 8.71 33.47 2.10
CA THR A 294 8.61 32.91 0.74
C THR A 294 9.89 33.10 -0.05
N SER A 295 10.50 34.30 -0.01
CA SER A 295 11.78 34.57 -0.67
C SER A 295 12.92 33.71 -0.10
N LEU A 296 12.96 33.51 1.22
CA LEU A 296 13.91 32.62 1.86
C LEU A 296 13.75 31.16 1.40
N MET A 297 12.51 30.66 1.37
CA MET A 297 12.20 29.31 0.89
C MET A 297 12.66 29.13 -0.58
N LEU A 298 12.33 30.07 -1.46
CA LEU A 298 12.71 30.01 -2.87
C LEU A 298 14.23 30.07 -3.05
N ALA A 299 14.93 30.97 -2.34
CA ALA A 299 16.37 31.07 -2.37
C ALA A 299 17.07 29.82 -1.80
N ALA A 300 16.50 29.21 -0.76
CA ALA A 300 16.98 27.95 -0.21
C ALA A 300 16.83 26.80 -1.22
N VAL A 301 15.66 26.67 -1.86
CA VAL A 301 15.40 25.64 -2.88
C VAL A 301 16.33 25.81 -4.08
N GLU A 302 16.57 27.05 -4.53
CA GLU A 302 17.52 27.34 -5.61
C GLU A 302 18.95 26.88 -5.25
N THR A 303 19.41 27.23 -4.05
CA THR A 303 20.74 26.87 -3.56
C THR A 303 20.90 25.36 -3.37
N ILE A 304 19.88 24.70 -2.80
CA ILE A 304 19.83 23.24 -2.66
C ILE A 304 19.89 22.59 -4.05
N THR A 305 19.13 23.11 -5.02
CA THR A 305 19.12 22.59 -6.40
C THR A 305 20.48 22.76 -7.07
N HIS A 306 21.14 23.90 -6.84
CA HIS A 306 22.47 24.17 -7.36
C HIS A 306 23.49 23.20 -6.76
N ASN A 307 23.52 23.05 -5.43
CA ASN A 307 24.48 22.19 -4.74
C ASN A 307 24.23 20.70 -5.04
N ALA A 308 22.97 20.28 -5.16
CA ALA A 308 22.61 18.92 -5.55
C ALA A 308 23.14 18.56 -6.94
N ARG A 309 23.11 19.51 -7.90
CA ARG A 309 23.64 19.28 -9.26
C ARG A 309 25.15 19.09 -9.29
N ILE A 310 25.89 19.71 -8.38
CA ILE A 310 27.35 19.55 -8.28
C ILE A 310 27.72 18.09 -7.95
N VAL A 311 26.84 17.37 -7.26
CA VAL A 311 27.05 15.98 -6.81
C VAL A 311 26.15 14.97 -7.55
N ASP A 312 25.71 15.30 -8.76
CA ASP A 312 24.86 14.45 -9.62
C ASP A 312 23.54 13.98 -8.97
N ILE A 313 22.96 14.80 -8.09
CA ILE A 313 21.61 14.58 -7.53
C ILE A 313 20.59 15.37 -8.35
N THR A 314 19.55 14.67 -8.82
CA THR A 314 18.45 15.31 -9.55
C THR A 314 17.37 15.79 -8.60
N VAL A 315 16.99 17.05 -8.73
CA VAL A 315 15.89 17.66 -7.97
C VAL A 315 14.65 17.74 -8.84
N ASP A 316 13.51 17.28 -8.31
CA ASP A 316 12.22 17.30 -8.99
C ASP A 316 11.19 18.02 -8.12
N SER A 317 10.56 19.08 -8.66
CA SER A 317 9.56 19.88 -7.94
C SER A 317 8.17 19.73 -8.59
N PRO A 318 7.29 18.87 -8.04
CA PRO A 318 5.93 18.74 -8.56
C PRO A 318 5.04 19.95 -8.24
N SER A 319 5.46 20.83 -7.34
CA SER A 319 4.64 21.93 -6.83
C SER A 319 4.82 23.19 -7.67
N ALA A 320 3.71 23.82 -8.08
CA ALA A 320 3.74 25.00 -8.95
C ALA A 320 4.48 26.20 -8.32
N GLY A 321 4.43 26.33 -6.99
CA GLY A 321 5.13 27.38 -6.24
C GLY A 321 6.65 27.23 -6.22
N LEU A 322 7.19 26.08 -6.66
CA LEU A 322 8.63 25.84 -6.86
C LEU A 322 8.97 25.61 -8.34
N SER A 323 8.15 26.18 -9.24
CA SER A 323 8.47 26.22 -10.65
C SER A 323 9.71 27.08 -10.91
N LYS A 324 10.38 26.86 -12.06
CA LYS A 324 11.53 27.66 -12.46
C LYS A 324 11.22 29.16 -12.51
N ASP A 325 10.00 29.51 -12.93
CA ASP A 325 9.54 30.89 -13.00
C ASP A 325 9.35 31.50 -11.61
N ALA A 326 8.79 30.74 -10.66
CA ALA A 326 8.64 31.18 -9.28
C ALA A 326 10.02 31.39 -8.61
N ILE A 327 10.97 30.48 -8.84
CA ILE A 327 12.35 30.61 -8.34
C ILE A 327 13.04 31.82 -8.96
N ALA A 328 12.88 32.05 -10.27
CA ALA A 328 13.45 33.23 -10.95
C ALA A 328 12.84 34.55 -10.44
N ALA A 329 11.58 34.52 -9.98
CA ALA A 329 10.86 35.67 -9.44
C ALA A 329 11.01 35.83 -7.91
N LYS A 330 11.97 35.13 -7.25
CA LYS A 330 12.14 35.15 -5.78
C LYS A 330 12.28 36.56 -5.16
N ASP A 331 12.88 37.49 -5.90
CA ASP A 331 13.11 38.88 -5.47
C ASP A 331 11.81 39.72 -5.48
N TYR A 332 10.77 39.24 -6.17
CA TYR A 332 9.47 39.90 -6.30
C TYR A 332 8.33 39.01 -5.83
N ALA A 333 8.62 38.05 -4.95
CA ALA A 333 7.62 37.11 -4.45
C ALA A 333 6.42 37.89 -3.87
N PRO A 334 5.20 37.70 -4.41
CA PRO A 334 4.02 38.39 -3.91
C PRO A 334 3.72 37.95 -2.48
N ARG A 335 2.97 38.78 -1.74
CA ARG A 335 2.53 38.41 -0.38
C ARG A 335 1.73 37.11 -0.43
N THR A 336 2.07 36.17 0.44
CA THR A 336 1.37 34.91 0.61
C THR A 336 -0.10 35.16 0.96
N ILE A 337 -1.00 34.71 0.08
CA ILE A 337 -2.44 34.82 0.25
C ILE A 337 -2.83 34.16 1.59
N PRO A 338 -3.66 34.80 2.44
CA PRO A 338 -4.16 34.20 3.67
C PRO A 338 -4.93 32.91 3.42
N GLY A 339 -4.99 32.03 4.42
CA GLY A 339 -5.66 30.74 4.35
C GLY A 339 -4.74 29.58 3.97
N GLU A 340 -5.38 28.43 3.77
CA GLU A 340 -4.69 27.16 3.61
C GLU A 340 -4.12 26.99 2.19
N GLN A 341 -2.80 27.16 2.06
CA GLN A 341 -2.09 26.89 0.79
C GLN A 341 -1.55 25.47 0.72
N ASP A 342 -1.39 24.96 -0.50
CA ASP A 342 -0.72 23.70 -0.79
C ASP A 342 0.75 23.77 -0.34
N SER A 343 1.23 22.71 0.31
CA SER A 343 2.65 22.58 0.70
C SER A 343 3.53 22.47 -0.54
N GLN A 344 4.73 23.06 -0.46
CA GLN A 344 5.70 23.01 -1.54
C GLN A 344 6.65 21.82 -1.35
N VAL A 345 6.74 20.95 -2.35
CA VAL A 345 7.48 19.69 -2.27
C VAL A 345 8.64 19.67 -3.26
N ILE A 346 9.80 19.17 -2.80
CA ILE A 346 10.92 18.77 -3.65
C ILE A 346 11.31 17.31 -3.38
N PHE A 347 11.68 16.60 -4.44
CA PHE A 347 12.28 15.27 -4.37
C PHE A 347 13.76 15.34 -4.76
N LEU A 348 14.63 14.78 -3.92
CA LEU A 348 16.07 14.62 -4.19
C LEU A 348 16.34 13.17 -4.58
N ARG A 349 16.88 12.95 -5.79
CA ARG A 349 17.11 11.61 -6.35
C ARG A 349 18.58 11.39 -6.71
N SER A 350 19.09 10.23 -6.35
CA SER A 350 20.41 9.74 -6.76
C SER A 350 20.35 8.26 -7.07
N LEU A 351 21.28 7.74 -7.88
CA LEU A 351 21.41 6.29 -8.08
C LEU A 351 21.94 5.57 -6.82
N GLY A 352 22.67 6.29 -5.95
CA GLY A 352 23.28 5.75 -4.72
C GLY A 352 22.51 6.08 -3.43
N LEU A 353 21.44 6.87 -3.54
CA LEU A 353 20.61 7.28 -2.41
C LEU A 353 19.15 6.94 -2.72
N GLN A 354 18.44 6.42 -1.73
CA GLN A 354 16.99 6.33 -1.83
C GLN A 354 16.41 7.75 -1.87
N ASP A 355 15.37 7.95 -2.69
CA ASP A 355 14.65 9.22 -2.81
C ASP A 355 14.34 9.84 -1.44
N ARG A 356 14.50 11.16 -1.38
CA ARG A 356 14.16 12.00 -0.22
C ARG A 356 13.12 13.02 -0.63
N GLU A 357 12.18 13.26 0.28
CA GLU A 357 11.13 14.24 0.10
C GLU A 357 11.33 15.35 1.13
N ILE A 358 11.41 16.60 0.68
CA ILE A 358 11.41 17.77 1.57
C ILE A 358 10.13 18.56 1.27
N ILE A 359 9.36 18.81 2.33
CA ILE A 359 8.08 19.50 2.28
C ILE A 359 8.21 20.81 3.05
N PHE A 360 7.98 21.91 2.35
CA PHE A 360 7.97 23.26 2.91
C PHE A 360 6.54 23.73 3.11
N ASN A 361 6.24 24.16 4.33
CA ASN A 361 4.99 24.83 4.67
C ASN A 361 5.26 26.33 4.81
N ASP A 362 4.84 27.11 3.82
CA ASP A 362 4.87 28.57 3.88
C ASP A 362 3.52 29.10 4.38
N ILE A 363 3.52 29.62 5.60
CA ILE A 363 2.31 30.11 6.27
C ILE A 363 2.21 31.61 6.04
N SER A 364 1.01 32.11 5.71
CA SER A 364 0.85 33.55 5.58
C SER A 364 1.11 34.24 6.92
N GLY A 365 1.85 35.35 6.90
CA GLY A 365 2.11 36.12 8.12
C GLY A 365 0.84 36.64 8.80
N VAL A 366 -0.25 36.78 8.03
CA VAL A 366 -1.57 37.17 8.54
C VAL A 366 -2.12 36.12 9.51
N GLU A 367 -1.77 34.84 9.32
CA GLU A 367 -2.14 33.74 10.22
C GLU A 367 -1.39 33.78 11.54
N PHE A 368 -0.48 34.73 11.77
CA PHE A 368 0.10 34.97 13.10
C PHE A 368 -0.43 36.23 13.76
N GLN A 369 -1.40 36.91 13.14
CA GLN A 369 -2.09 38.04 13.76
C GLN A 369 -3.19 37.54 14.72
N PRO A 370 -3.43 38.23 15.84
CA PRO A 370 -4.50 37.89 16.77
C PRO A 370 -5.88 38.15 16.14
N SER A 371 -6.75 37.13 16.10
CA SER A 371 -8.13 37.23 15.59
C SER A 371 -9.09 36.35 16.40
N VAL A 372 -10.35 36.79 16.51
CA VAL A 372 -11.36 36.21 17.44
C VAL A 372 -11.92 34.86 16.98
N ASN A 373 -11.87 34.56 15.68
CA ASN A 373 -12.41 33.34 15.07
C ASN A 373 -11.37 32.68 14.15
N LYS A 374 -10.18 32.41 14.70
CA LYS A 374 -9.09 31.82 13.94
C LYS A 374 -9.37 30.33 13.70
N VAL A 375 -9.46 29.92 12.44
CA VAL A 375 -9.55 28.51 12.08
C VAL A 375 -8.15 27.92 12.20
N ILE A 376 -7.92 27.19 13.29
CA ILE A 376 -6.66 26.48 13.53
C ILE A 376 -6.70 25.18 12.71
N PHE A 377 -6.14 25.19 11.50
CA PHE A 377 -6.02 23.97 10.69
C PHE A 377 -4.59 23.82 10.17
N GLU A 378 -3.71 23.32 11.04
CA GLU A 378 -2.29 23.13 10.73
C GLU A 378 -1.84 21.76 11.25
N GLU A 379 -2.48 20.68 10.75
CA GLU A 379 -2.17 19.28 11.14
C GLU A 379 -0.67 18.94 11.00
N TYR A 380 0.06 19.66 10.15
CA TYR A 380 1.51 19.47 9.97
C TYR A 380 2.35 19.79 11.20
N TYR A 381 1.86 20.55 12.19
CA TYR A 381 2.60 20.70 13.44
C TYR A 381 2.72 19.39 14.23
N ASN A 382 1.83 18.42 13.98
CA ASN A 382 1.92 17.10 14.61
C ASN A 382 3.15 16.30 14.17
N TYR A 383 3.70 16.58 12.98
CA TYR A 383 4.79 15.82 12.39
C TYR A 383 5.93 16.68 11.83
N THR A 384 5.89 18.01 12.04
CA THR A 384 6.94 18.94 11.61
C THR A 384 8.30 18.55 12.18
N ASN A 385 9.32 18.49 11.33
CA ASN A 385 10.68 18.12 11.73
C ASN A 385 11.53 19.31 12.12
N GLY A 386 11.09 20.53 11.81
CA GLY A 386 11.77 21.74 12.25
C GLY A 386 11.00 23.01 11.93
N PHE A 387 11.35 24.07 12.64
CA PHE A 387 10.77 25.40 12.51
C PHE A 387 11.81 26.40 12.02
N ILE A 388 11.42 27.24 11.07
CA ILE A 388 12.21 28.39 10.63
C ILE A 388 11.41 29.65 10.97
N PHE A 389 11.77 30.28 12.08
CA PHE A 389 11.20 31.55 12.52
C PHE A 389 11.95 32.71 11.87
N THR A 390 11.26 33.52 11.08
CA THR A 390 11.85 34.64 10.33
C THR A 390 11.44 35.97 10.95
N PHE A 391 12.40 36.87 11.07
CA PHE A 391 12.15 38.28 11.37
C PHE A 391 12.96 39.17 10.42
N ASP A 392 12.51 40.40 10.25
CA ASP A 392 13.21 41.42 9.47
C ASP A 392 13.91 42.36 10.46
N PRO A 393 15.24 42.40 10.55
CA PRO A 393 15.97 43.28 11.47
C PRO A 393 15.62 44.77 11.31
N MET A 394 15.12 45.19 10.14
CA MET A 394 14.68 46.57 9.92
C MET A 394 13.34 46.87 10.60
N SER A 395 12.60 45.87 11.11
CA SER A 395 11.35 46.09 11.86
C SER A 395 11.57 46.82 13.19
N PHE A 396 12.80 46.77 13.73
CA PHE A 396 13.16 47.47 14.97
C PHE A 396 13.36 48.99 14.77
N ASN A 397 13.50 49.44 13.52
CA ASN A 397 13.54 50.86 13.22
C ASN A 397 12.14 51.48 13.36
N ARG A 398 12.02 52.45 14.27
CA ARG A 398 10.76 53.08 14.73
C ARG A 398 9.88 53.69 13.62
N GLU A 399 10.42 53.89 12.42
CA GLU A 399 9.70 54.48 11.29
C GLU A 399 8.77 53.49 10.58
N VAL A 400 8.99 52.18 10.72
CA VAL A 400 8.20 51.16 10.03
C VAL A 400 7.45 50.31 11.06
N LYS A 401 6.17 50.62 11.27
CA LYS A 401 5.30 49.88 12.19
C LYS A 401 5.11 48.43 11.68
N ARG A 402 5.85 47.49 12.25
CA ARG A 402 5.76 46.05 11.97
C ARG A 402 5.60 45.25 13.26
N GLU A 403 5.14 44.01 13.11
CA GLU A 403 4.98 43.06 14.22
C GLU A 403 6.35 42.73 14.82
N MET A 404 6.43 42.74 16.15
CA MET A 404 7.65 42.39 16.86
C MET A 404 7.77 40.86 16.94
N PRO A 405 9.00 40.30 17.03
CA PRO A 405 9.19 38.85 17.11
C PRO A 405 8.40 38.17 18.23
N HIS A 406 8.36 38.74 19.44
CA HIS A 406 7.58 38.17 20.54
C HIS A 406 6.07 38.05 20.23
N ASP A 407 5.45 39.06 19.59
CA ASP A 407 4.02 39.03 19.25
C ASP A 407 3.68 37.85 18.33
N VAL A 408 4.52 37.66 17.31
CA VAL A 408 4.37 36.58 16.33
C VAL A 408 4.62 35.22 16.98
N PHE A 409 5.63 35.15 17.85
CA PHE A 409 5.98 33.93 18.56
C PHE A 409 4.88 33.49 19.52
N ASP A 410 4.30 34.39 20.30
CA ASP A 410 3.22 34.07 21.24
C ASP A 410 2.01 33.48 20.50
N CYS A 411 1.66 34.06 19.35
CA CYS A 411 0.59 33.55 18.49
C CYS A 411 0.93 32.16 17.93
N PHE A 412 2.14 31.98 17.42
CA PHE A 412 2.61 30.68 16.94
C PHE A 412 2.60 29.62 18.06
N HIS A 413 3.15 29.94 19.23
CA HIS A 413 3.27 29.04 20.36
C HIS A 413 1.90 28.62 20.88
N TYR A 414 0.93 29.53 20.92
CA TYR A 414 -0.46 29.21 21.22
C TYR A 414 -1.06 28.21 20.23
N ILE A 415 -0.88 28.44 18.92
CA ILE A 415 -1.37 27.53 17.87
C ILE A 415 -0.71 26.16 18.00
N TYR A 416 0.62 26.14 18.15
CA TYR A 416 1.43 24.93 18.25
C TYR A 416 1.04 24.07 19.47
N THR A 417 0.95 24.67 20.65
CA THR A 417 0.56 23.96 21.88
C THR A 417 -0.89 23.45 21.84
N THR A 418 -1.79 24.23 21.24
CA THR A 418 -3.20 23.82 21.05
C THR A 418 -3.30 22.60 20.14
N ILE A 419 -2.62 22.60 18.99
CA ILE A 419 -2.66 21.48 18.04
C ILE A 419 -2.02 20.22 18.64
N ARG A 420 -0.86 20.38 19.29
CA ARG A 420 -0.13 19.26 19.88
C ARG A 420 -0.76 18.76 21.19
N ASN A 421 -1.75 19.47 21.74
CA ASN A 421 -2.30 19.24 23.08
C ASN A 421 -1.19 19.16 24.14
N ILE A 422 -0.21 20.05 24.05
CA ILE A 422 0.94 20.10 24.95
C ILE A 422 0.68 21.14 26.04
N GLY A 423 0.94 20.76 27.30
CA GLY A 423 0.78 21.65 28.45
C GLY A 423 1.86 22.74 28.51
N PRO A 424 1.57 23.88 29.18
CA PRO A 424 2.51 24.98 29.35
C PRO A 424 3.78 24.48 30.08
N GLY A 425 4.96 24.74 29.49
CA GLY A 425 6.26 24.37 30.05
C GLY A 425 6.82 23.02 29.59
N THR A 426 6.18 22.35 28.62
CA THR A 426 6.77 21.17 27.99
C THR A 426 7.83 21.60 26.99
N VAL A 427 9.05 21.08 27.16
CA VAL A 427 10.15 21.34 26.22
C VAL A 427 9.99 20.44 24.99
N THR A 428 10.13 21.04 23.81
CA THR A 428 10.03 20.40 22.50
C THR A 428 11.42 20.07 21.97
N ASP A 429 11.56 18.87 21.40
CA ASP A 429 12.79 18.34 20.77
C ASP A 429 12.95 18.74 19.29
N VAL A 430 11.91 19.33 18.71
CA VAL A 430 11.91 19.83 17.33
C VAL A 430 12.88 21.02 17.21
N PRO A 431 13.86 20.97 16.27
CA PRO A 431 14.81 22.05 16.06
C PRO A 431 14.13 23.35 15.62
N PHE A 432 14.57 24.46 16.21
CA PHE A 432 14.00 25.79 16.02
C PHE A 432 15.07 26.77 15.53
N ALA A 433 15.02 27.14 14.25
CA ALA A 433 15.92 28.10 13.64
C ALA A 433 15.35 29.52 13.71
N VAL A 434 16.07 30.45 14.33
CA VAL A 434 15.72 31.88 14.37
C VAL A 434 16.53 32.60 13.31
N VAL A 435 15.85 33.23 12.35
CA VAL A 435 16.44 33.69 11.11
C VAL A 435 16.22 35.20 10.91
N ALA A 436 17.31 35.95 10.96
CA ALA A 436 17.37 37.34 10.55
C ALA A 436 17.45 37.40 9.02
N THR A 437 16.35 37.78 8.39
CA THR A 437 16.28 37.96 6.93
C THR A 437 16.80 39.33 6.51
N LYS A 438 17.10 39.52 5.22
CA LYS A 438 17.55 40.81 4.66
C LYS A 438 18.75 41.40 5.42
N SER A 439 19.63 40.53 5.92
CA SER A 439 20.75 40.95 6.77
C SER A 439 21.80 41.76 6.01
N ASP A 440 21.75 41.75 4.69
CA ASP A 440 22.52 42.60 3.78
C ASP A 440 22.12 44.09 3.84
N LEU A 441 20.90 44.40 4.29
CA LEU A 441 20.40 45.77 4.42
C LEU A 441 20.74 46.42 5.76
N VAL A 442 21.20 45.63 6.73
CA VAL A 442 21.58 46.10 8.07
C VAL A 442 23.04 46.55 8.04
N SER A 443 23.33 47.71 8.65
CA SER A 443 24.69 48.24 8.81
C SER A 443 25.01 48.44 10.29
N PRO A 444 26.01 47.72 10.86
CA PRO A 444 26.87 46.73 10.22
C PRO A 444 26.12 45.44 9.80
N LYS A 445 26.69 44.73 8.83
CA LYS A 445 26.13 43.46 8.35
C LYS A 445 26.10 42.45 9.50
N LEU A 446 24.92 41.87 9.75
CA LEU A 446 24.71 40.92 10.82
C LEU A 446 25.35 39.56 10.50
N GLY A 447 26.23 39.05 11.36
CA GLY A 447 26.70 37.65 11.30
C GLY A 447 25.74 36.69 12.01
N ASP A 448 25.90 35.38 11.80
CA ASP A 448 25.08 34.34 12.46
C ASP A 448 25.18 34.45 14.00
N ASP A 449 26.40 34.68 14.51
CA ASP A 449 26.69 34.79 15.94
C ASP A 449 26.13 36.09 16.57
N ASP A 450 25.87 37.11 15.76
CA ASP A 450 25.40 38.42 16.21
C ASP A 450 23.87 38.47 16.37
N VAL A 451 23.13 37.58 15.70
CA VAL A 451 21.65 37.61 15.65
C VAL A 451 21.03 37.55 17.04
N ARG A 452 21.54 36.67 17.91
CA ARG A 452 21.03 36.52 19.28
C ARG A 452 21.23 37.80 20.08
N GLN A 453 22.43 38.37 20.05
CA GLN A 453 22.75 39.60 20.76
C GLN A 453 21.95 40.78 20.20
N PHE A 454 21.79 40.85 18.87
CA PHE A 454 20.97 41.86 18.22
C PHE A 454 19.52 41.85 18.71
N LEU A 455 18.90 40.68 18.88
CA LEU A 455 17.56 40.58 19.45
C LEU A 455 17.50 41.12 20.89
N ILE A 456 18.48 40.76 21.73
CA ILE A 456 18.57 41.25 23.11
C ILE A 456 18.73 42.77 23.16
N ASP A 457 19.66 43.31 22.36
CA ASP A 457 19.96 44.74 22.29
C ASP A 457 18.77 45.57 21.79
N ASN A 458 17.87 44.95 21.02
CA ASN A 458 16.65 45.57 20.52
C ASN A 458 15.40 45.26 21.36
N GLY A 459 15.56 44.73 22.58
CA GLY A 459 14.47 44.56 23.56
C GLY A 459 13.71 43.23 23.47
N GLU A 460 14.18 42.27 22.68
CA GLU A 460 13.57 40.93 22.50
C GLU A 460 14.24 39.86 23.37
N GLU A 461 14.83 40.26 24.52
CA GLU A 461 15.45 39.31 25.46
C GLU A 461 14.45 38.26 25.95
N ASN A 462 13.20 38.67 26.23
CA ASN A 462 12.16 37.75 26.66
C ASN A 462 11.83 36.70 25.59
N PHE A 463 11.74 37.10 24.33
CA PHE A 463 11.54 36.16 23.22
C PHE A 463 12.68 35.14 23.15
N VAL A 464 13.94 35.60 23.18
CA VAL A 464 15.13 34.73 23.18
C VAL A 464 15.08 33.73 24.33
N ARG A 465 14.83 34.20 25.56
CA ARG A 465 14.78 33.33 26.74
C ARG A 465 13.65 32.31 26.68
N VAL A 466 12.47 32.73 26.21
CA VAL A 466 11.30 31.85 26.10
C VAL A 466 11.56 30.76 25.05
N VAL A 467 12.04 31.12 23.85
CA VAL A 467 12.40 30.15 22.79
C VAL A 467 13.43 29.14 23.29
N GLU A 468 14.53 29.61 23.89
CA GLU A 468 15.60 28.76 24.43
C GLU A 468 15.13 27.88 25.61
N SER A 469 14.05 28.26 26.30
CA SER A 469 13.47 27.44 27.36
C SER A 469 12.48 26.38 26.84
N LEU A 470 11.85 26.63 25.70
CA LEU A 470 10.78 25.79 25.14
C LEU A 470 11.28 24.80 24.09
N PHE A 471 12.44 25.06 23.47
CA PHE A 471 13.03 24.21 22.44
C PHE A 471 14.44 23.79 22.85
N THR A 472 14.74 22.49 22.78
CA THR A 472 16.07 21.98 23.17
C THR A 472 17.17 22.40 22.20
N GLU A 473 16.82 22.55 20.93
CA GLU A 473 17.76 22.84 19.84
C GLU A 473 17.36 24.17 19.19
N VAL A 474 18.03 25.25 19.55
CA VAL A 474 17.82 26.59 19.00
C VAL A 474 19.09 27.06 18.33
N LYS A 475 18.99 27.53 17.08
CA LYS A 475 20.12 28.11 16.37
C LYS A 475 19.73 29.38 15.63
N TYR A 476 20.60 30.36 15.68
CA TYR A 476 20.39 31.65 15.04
C TYR A 476 21.14 31.72 13.70
N PHE A 477 20.52 32.35 12.71
CA PHE A 477 21.07 32.50 11.36
C PHE A 477 20.81 33.89 10.81
N SER A 478 21.79 34.41 10.09
CA SER A 478 21.72 35.62 9.28
C SER A 478 21.71 35.22 7.81
N VAL A 479 20.62 35.55 7.11
CA VAL A 479 20.41 35.11 5.72
C VAL A 479 20.15 36.27 4.78
N CYS A 480 20.73 36.14 3.59
CA CYS A 480 20.41 36.99 2.45
C CYS A 480 19.64 36.13 1.43
N SER A 481 18.44 36.57 1.08
CA SER A 481 17.57 35.88 0.12
C SER A 481 17.44 36.63 -1.21
N HIS A 482 18.13 37.77 -1.35
CA HIS A 482 18.09 38.63 -2.53
C HIS A 482 19.46 38.75 -3.19
N GLY A 483 19.47 38.92 -4.51
CA GLY A 483 20.71 39.13 -5.27
C GLY A 483 21.54 37.87 -5.51
N SER A 484 22.80 38.06 -5.92
CA SER A 484 23.68 36.98 -6.40
C SER A 484 24.27 36.08 -5.31
N SER A 485 24.23 36.51 -4.04
CA SER A 485 24.77 35.76 -2.89
C SER A 485 23.64 35.21 -2.02
N CYS A 486 22.91 34.22 -2.53
CA CYS A 486 21.84 33.53 -1.80
C CYS A 486 22.30 32.27 -1.06
N ALA A 487 23.61 32.01 -1.03
CA ALA A 487 24.17 30.78 -0.45
C ALA A 487 23.75 30.57 1.02
N SER A 488 23.62 31.63 1.80
CA SER A 488 23.21 31.53 3.21
C SER A 488 21.76 31.10 3.42
N ALA A 489 20.88 31.22 2.41
CA ALA A 489 19.47 30.84 2.52
C ALA A 489 19.27 29.33 2.79
N MET A 490 20.19 28.48 2.31
CA MET A 490 20.14 27.04 2.53
C MET A 490 20.46 26.64 3.97
N LYS A 491 21.32 27.40 4.68
CA LYS A 491 21.86 27.04 6.00
C LYS A 491 20.78 26.63 7.03
N PRO A 492 19.73 27.42 7.30
CA PRO A 492 18.73 27.05 8.31
C PRO A 492 17.95 25.79 7.91
N VAL A 493 17.60 25.65 6.62
CA VAL A 493 16.94 24.46 6.09
C VAL A 493 17.83 23.24 6.25
N TRP A 494 19.09 23.34 5.87
CA TRP A 494 20.03 22.22 5.89
C TRP A 494 20.41 21.79 7.31
N TRP A 495 20.45 22.73 8.26
CA TRP A 495 20.64 22.43 9.67
C TRP A 495 19.49 21.56 10.21
N ILE A 496 18.24 21.89 9.88
CA ILE A 496 17.06 21.05 10.24
C ILE A 496 17.15 19.68 9.55
N VAL A 497 17.44 19.65 8.25
CA VAL A 497 17.61 18.39 7.50
C VAL A 497 18.67 17.50 8.16
N GLY A 498 19.77 18.07 8.68
CA GLY A 498 20.83 17.33 9.37
C GLY A 498 20.41 16.65 10.68
N HIS A 499 19.31 17.08 11.32
CA HIS A 499 18.76 16.40 12.49
C HIS A 499 17.99 15.13 12.10
N VAL A 500 17.39 15.11 10.91
CA VAL A 500 16.56 14.01 10.42
C VAL A 500 17.37 13.04 9.55
N ASP A 501 18.18 13.57 8.63
CA ASP A 501 18.98 12.80 7.67
C ASP A 501 20.39 13.39 7.51
N LYS A 502 21.28 13.01 8.43
CA LYS A 502 22.70 13.37 8.38
C LYS A 502 23.38 12.94 7.07
N LYS A 503 23.02 11.78 6.54
CA LYS A 503 23.61 11.23 5.32
C LYS A 503 23.32 12.13 4.12
N LEU A 504 22.10 12.67 4.03
CA LEU A 504 21.77 13.63 2.98
C LEU A 504 22.62 14.89 3.07
N THR A 505 22.83 15.41 4.29
CA THR A 505 23.62 16.63 4.50
C THR A 505 25.12 16.45 4.27
N GLU A 506 25.66 15.23 4.45
CA GLU A 506 27.04 14.89 4.14
C GLU A 506 27.29 14.82 2.62
N ILE A 507 26.27 14.43 1.85
CA ILE A 507 26.39 14.27 0.40
C ILE A 507 26.24 15.60 -0.33
N ILE A 508 25.24 16.41 0.05
CA ILE A 508 25.05 17.75 -0.54
C ILE A 508 25.63 18.76 0.46
N PRO A 509 26.83 19.29 0.21
CA PRO A 509 27.45 20.22 1.15
C PRO A 509 26.64 21.52 1.24
N SER A 510 26.45 21.98 2.47
CA SER A 510 26.05 23.37 2.72
C SER A 510 27.24 24.29 2.44
N PRO A 511 27.02 25.50 1.91
CA PRO A 511 28.04 26.53 1.84
C PRO A 511 28.47 27.05 3.23
#